data_AF-A0A7L4RHB2-F1
#
_entry.id   AF-A0A7L4RHB2-F1
#
_cell.length_a   1.000
_cell.length_b   1.000
_cell.length_c   1.000
_cell.angle_alpha   90.00
_cell.angle_beta   90.00
_cell.angle_gamma   90.00
#
_symmetry.space_group_name_H-M   'P 1'
#
loop_
_entity.id
_entity.type
_entity.pdbx_description
1 polymer ?
#
loop_
_entity_poly.entity_id
_entity_poly.type
_entity_poly.pdbx_seq_one_letter_code
_entity_poly.pdbx_strand_id
1 'polypeptide(L)'
;KGHIEIINLVIPTKNDSDEELKELARWVAALDKNIPLHFTGFHPSYKMLEIPPTPLKTLEKARKIALEEGLRYVYTGNVPGHDGENTYCYNCKQLLIKRWGFDVDEYRITKDKKCPNCGVKINMVNST
;
A
#
# COMPACT_ATOMS: atom_id res chain seq x y z
N LYS A 1 19.38 9.19 9.27
CA LYS A 1 18.14 8.38 9.35
C LYS A 1 17.37 8.59 8.06
N GLY A 2 16.99 7.52 7.36
CA GLY A 2 16.23 7.59 6.11
C GLY A 2 14.86 6.94 6.26
N HIS A 3 13.90 7.37 5.44
CA HIS A 3 12.63 6.67 5.24
C HIS A 3 12.79 5.67 4.09
N ILE A 4 12.21 4.49 4.23
CA ILE A 4 12.22 3.45 3.19
C ILE A 4 10.78 3.13 2.84
N GLU A 5 10.49 3.16 1.55
CA GLU A 5 9.25 2.68 0.96
C GLU A 5 9.59 1.67 -0.13
N ILE A 6 8.72 0.68 -0.31
CA ILE A 6 8.91 -0.37 -1.31
C ILE A 6 7.75 -0.32 -2.28
N ILE A 7 8.06 -0.35 -3.57
CA ILE A 7 7.09 -0.39 -4.66
C ILE A 7 7.31 -1.70 -5.42
N ASN A 8 6.24 -2.46 -5.59
CA ASN A 8 6.21 -3.66 -6.40
C ASN A 8 5.25 -3.46 -7.59
N LEU A 9 5.82 -3.52 -8.80
CA LEU A 9 5.03 -3.60 -10.02
C LEU A 9 4.52 -5.02 -10.18
N VAL A 10 3.21 -5.20 -10.01
CA VAL A 10 2.54 -6.49 -10.19
C VAL A 10 2.33 -6.68 -11.69
N ILE A 11 2.80 -7.82 -12.22
CA ILE A 11 2.73 -8.19 -13.63
C ILE A 11 2.02 -9.55 -13.71
N PRO A 12 0.88 -9.64 -14.42
CA PRO A 12 0.13 -10.88 -14.52
C PRO A 12 0.99 -12.05 -15.01
N THR A 13 0.82 -13.22 -14.40
CA THR A 13 1.54 -14.48 -14.68
C THR A 13 3.04 -14.47 -14.38
N LYS A 14 3.59 -13.36 -13.88
CA LYS A 14 5.03 -13.21 -13.62
C LYS A 14 5.38 -13.08 -12.15
N ASN A 15 4.60 -12.32 -11.39
CA ASN A 15 4.83 -12.11 -9.96
C ASN A 15 3.54 -11.86 -9.16
N ASP A 16 2.39 -12.32 -9.67
CA ASP A 16 1.05 -12.09 -9.10
C ASP A 16 0.42 -13.33 -8.43
N SER A 17 1.23 -14.39 -8.25
CA SER A 17 0.84 -15.57 -7.49
C SER A 17 0.67 -15.25 -6.00
N ASP A 18 -0.22 -15.98 -5.33
CA ASP A 18 -0.46 -15.76 -3.90
C ASP A 18 0.80 -16.03 -3.07
N GLU A 19 1.59 -17.02 -3.47
CA GLU A 19 2.85 -17.40 -2.84
C GLU A 19 3.89 -16.28 -2.91
N GLU A 20 4.14 -15.73 -4.11
CA GLU A 20 5.12 -14.64 -4.27
C GLU A 20 4.69 -13.38 -3.53
N LEU A 21 3.39 -13.05 -3.56
CA LEU A 21 2.86 -11.89 -2.82
C LEU A 21 3.02 -12.07 -1.31
N LYS A 22 2.80 -13.28 -0.78
CA LYS A 22 3.03 -13.60 0.64
C LYS A 22 4.51 -13.56 0.99
N GLU A 23 5.38 -14.08 0.14
CA GLU A 23 6.84 -14.06 0.37
C GLU A 23 7.37 -12.63 0.41
N LEU A 24 6.99 -11.79 -0.55
CA LEU A 24 7.32 -10.38 -0.55
C LEU A 24 6.82 -9.69 0.73
N ALA A 25 5.54 -9.85 1.06
CA ALA A 25 4.95 -9.20 2.23
C ALA A 25 5.62 -9.65 3.55
N ARG A 26 5.90 -10.95 3.71
CA ARG A 26 6.61 -11.49 4.88
C ARG A 26 8.03 -10.96 4.98
N TRP A 27 8.74 -10.87 3.85
CA TRP A 27 10.08 -10.30 3.82
C TRP A 27 10.08 -8.84 4.26
N VAL A 28 9.15 -8.02 3.74
CA VAL A 28 9.03 -6.61 4.17
C VAL A 28 8.64 -6.51 5.64
N ALA A 29 7.69 -7.32 6.11
CA ALA A 29 7.24 -7.32 7.50
C ALA A 29 8.32 -7.75 8.49
N ALA A 30 9.25 -8.62 8.06
CA ALA A 30 10.41 -9.03 8.83
C ALA A 30 11.47 -7.91 8.95
N LEU A 31 11.55 -7.00 7.98
CA LEU A 31 12.39 -5.81 8.07
C LEU A 31 11.80 -4.78 9.03
N ASP A 32 10.57 -4.33 8.77
CA ASP A 32 9.78 -3.49 9.67
C ASP A 32 8.33 -3.41 9.16
N LYS A 33 7.36 -3.76 10.01
CA LYS A 33 5.91 -3.69 9.71
C LYS A 33 5.41 -2.28 9.37
N ASN A 34 6.19 -1.25 9.65
CA ASN A 34 5.86 0.14 9.32
C ASN A 34 6.37 0.58 7.95
N ILE A 35 7.18 -0.21 7.24
CA ILE A 35 7.61 0.10 5.87
C ILE A 35 6.37 0.08 4.96
N PRO A 36 6.03 1.20 4.30
CA PRO A 36 4.98 1.22 3.30
C PRO A 36 5.30 0.30 2.13
N LEU A 37 4.36 -0.57 1.77
CA LEU A 37 4.42 -1.38 0.55
C LEU A 37 3.35 -0.92 -0.43
N HIS A 38 3.76 -0.57 -1.63
CA HIS A 38 2.88 -0.17 -2.71
C HIS A 38 2.84 -1.26 -3.78
N PHE A 39 1.63 -1.73 -4.12
CA PHE A 39 1.40 -2.57 -5.28
C PHE A 39 0.88 -1.70 -6.42
N THR A 40 1.66 -1.60 -7.50
CA THR A 40 1.26 -0.85 -8.71
C THR A 40 0.93 -1.83 -9.82
N GLY A 41 -0.14 -1.54 -10.57
CA GLY A 41 -0.54 -2.38 -11.70
C GLY A 41 0.34 -2.15 -12.92
N PHE A 42 0.77 -3.24 -13.56
CA PHE A 42 1.37 -3.22 -14.88
C PHE A 42 0.42 -2.69 -15.96
N HIS A 43 0.97 -1.90 -16.87
CA HIS A 43 0.32 -1.47 -18.11
C HIS A 43 1.18 -1.91 -19.31
N PRO A 44 0.61 -2.61 -20.31
CA PRO A 44 1.38 -3.11 -21.46
C PRO A 44 2.01 -1.95 -22.20
N SER A 45 3.33 -1.98 -22.35
CA SER A 45 4.09 -0.90 -22.96
C SER A 45 5.43 -1.37 -23.51
N TYR A 46 5.97 -0.59 -24.44
CA TYR A 46 7.24 -0.83 -25.09
C TYR A 46 7.35 -2.24 -25.72
N LYS A 47 8.12 -3.15 -25.12
CA LYS A 47 8.41 -4.50 -25.65
C LYS A 47 7.57 -5.61 -25.02
N MET A 48 6.74 -5.30 -24.02
CA MET A 48 5.91 -6.26 -23.31
C MET A 48 4.44 -5.89 -23.52
N LEU A 49 3.89 -6.35 -24.64
CA LEU A 49 2.54 -6.02 -25.11
C LEU A 49 1.60 -7.23 -25.05
N GLU A 50 2.16 -8.42 -24.87
CA GLU A 50 1.48 -9.71 -24.85
C GLU A 50 0.83 -10.03 -23.50
N ILE A 51 1.30 -9.41 -22.41
CA ILE A 51 0.72 -9.54 -21.08
C ILE A 51 -0.36 -8.47 -20.92
N PRO A 52 -1.59 -8.79 -20.46
CA PRO A 52 -2.62 -7.79 -20.23
C PRO A 52 -2.27 -6.84 -19.07
N PRO A 53 -2.93 -5.67 -18.96
CA PRO A 53 -2.80 -4.84 -17.77
C PRO A 53 -3.19 -5.61 -16.51
N THR A 54 -2.61 -5.25 -15.36
CA THR A 54 -2.95 -5.90 -14.10
C THR A 54 -4.41 -5.62 -13.73
N PRO A 55 -5.24 -6.65 -13.52
CA PRO A 55 -6.60 -6.46 -13.05
C PRO A 55 -6.61 -5.80 -11.66
N LEU A 56 -7.55 -4.88 -11.42
CA LEU A 56 -7.73 -4.26 -10.10
C LEU A 56 -7.86 -5.30 -8.98
N LYS A 57 -8.61 -6.37 -9.24
CA LYS A 57 -8.79 -7.49 -8.29
C LYS A 57 -7.47 -8.14 -7.86
N THR A 58 -6.46 -8.16 -8.74
CA THR A 58 -5.14 -8.68 -8.40
C THR A 58 -4.43 -7.75 -7.41
N LEU A 59 -4.55 -6.43 -7.57
CA LEU A 59 -4.00 -5.46 -6.63
C LEU A 59 -4.73 -5.47 -5.28
N GLU A 60 -6.06 -5.59 -5.29
CA GLU A 60 -6.87 -5.75 -4.07
C GLU A 60 -6.45 -7.01 -3.30
N LYS A 61 -6.24 -8.13 -4.00
CA LYS A 61 -5.75 -9.39 -3.44
C LYS A 61 -4.35 -9.22 -2.84
N ALA A 62 -3.41 -8.61 -3.58
CA ALA A 62 -2.06 -8.34 -3.09
C ALA A 62 -2.08 -7.48 -1.82
N ARG A 63 -2.90 -6.42 -1.81
CA ARG A 63 -3.08 -5.56 -0.63
C ARG A 63 -3.61 -6.34 0.56
N LYS A 64 -4.64 -7.17 0.36
CA LYS A 64 -5.22 -8.00 1.41
C LYS A 64 -4.19 -8.95 2.00
N ILE A 65 -3.49 -9.71 1.16
CA ILE A 65 -2.43 -10.66 1.58
C ILE A 65 -1.38 -9.93 2.43
N ALA A 66 -0.88 -8.79 1.96
CA ALA A 66 0.17 -8.07 2.65
C ALA A 66 -0.26 -7.52 4.02
N LEU A 67 -1.52 -7.10 4.16
CA LEU A 67 -2.09 -6.72 5.45
C LEU A 67 -2.24 -7.93 6.39
N GLU A 68 -2.62 -9.09 5.86
CA GLU A 68 -2.74 -10.36 6.61
C GLU A 68 -1.37 -10.87 7.10
N GLU A 69 -0.30 -10.65 6.32
CA GLU A 69 1.09 -10.94 6.73
C GLU A 69 1.64 -9.90 7.75
N GLY A 70 0.83 -8.92 8.13
CA GLY A 70 1.09 -8.03 9.27
C GLY A 70 1.72 -6.69 8.93
N LEU A 71 1.81 -6.31 7.65
CA LEU A 71 2.15 -4.94 7.26
C LEU A 71 1.04 -3.98 7.69
N ARG A 72 1.45 -2.78 8.11
CA ARG A 72 0.53 -1.76 8.64
C ARG A 72 -0.01 -0.82 7.57
N TYR A 73 0.79 -0.58 6.54
CA TYR A 73 0.48 0.39 5.48
C TYR A 73 0.77 -0.26 4.14
N VAL A 74 -0.30 -0.60 3.43
CA VAL A 74 -0.23 -1.22 2.12
C VAL A 74 -1.15 -0.46 1.17
N TYR A 75 -0.61 -0.06 0.04
CA TYR A 75 -1.27 0.82 -0.91
C TYR A 75 -1.42 0.16 -2.29
N THR A 76 -2.48 0.52 -3.01
CA THR A 76 -2.64 0.20 -4.44
C THR A 76 -2.41 1.47 -5.25
N GLY A 77 -1.41 1.49 -6.12
CA GLY A 77 -1.13 2.62 -7.00
C GLY A 77 -1.72 2.46 -8.40
N ASN A 78 -1.80 3.56 -9.14
CA ASN A 78 -2.42 3.65 -10.47
C ASN A 78 -3.92 3.29 -10.51
N VAL A 79 -4.63 3.49 -9.39
CA VAL A 79 -6.08 3.29 -9.29
C VAL A 79 -6.72 4.51 -8.59
N PRO A 80 -6.82 5.66 -9.27
CA PRO A 80 -7.32 6.90 -8.66
C PRO A 80 -8.72 6.73 -8.05
N GLY A 81 -8.91 7.23 -6.83
CA GLY A 81 -10.17 7.17 -6.09
C GLY A 81 -10.46 5.83 -5.41
N HIS A 82 -9.55 4.86 -5.51
CA HIS A 82 -9.70 3.55 -4.88
C HIS A 82 -9.33 3.59 -3.40
N ASP A 83 -10.07 2.88 -2.54
CA ASP A 83 -9.80 2.83 -1.09
C ASP A 83 -8.36 2.38 -0.74
N GLY A 84 -7.70 1.66 -1.64
CA GLY A 84 -6.31 1.25 -1.45
C GLY A 84 -5.28 2.38 -1.52
N GLU A 85 -5.61 3.60 -1.95
CA GLU A 85 -4.70 4.76 -1.88
C GLU A 85 -4.85 5.56 -0.58
N ASN A 86 -5.89 5.27 0.20
CA ASN A 86 -6.15 5.88 1.49
C ASN A 86 -5.29 5.27 2.60
N THR A 87 -5.01 6.08 3.62
CA THR A 87 -4.32 5.63 4.83
C THR A 87 -5.32 5.39 5.94
N TYR A 88 -5.31 4.19 6.49
CA TYR A 88 -6.11 3.81 7.64
C TYR A 88 -5.23 3.59 8.87
N CYS A 89 -5.79 3.79 10.06
CA CYS A 89 -5.15 3.44 11.31
C CYS A 89 -4.94 1.92 11.37
N TYR A 90 -3.68 1.48 11.50
CA TYR A 90 -3.38 0.05 11.56
C TYR A 90 -4.06 -0.66 12.74
N ASN A 91 -4.32 0.06 13.83
CA ASN A 91 -4.95 -0.46 15.04
C ASN A 91 -6.49 -0.49 14.95
N CYS A 92 -7.15 0.66 14.76
CA CYS A 92 -8.62 0.75 14.82
C CYS A 92 -9.31 0.92 13.45
N LYS A 93 -8.55 0.87 12.35
CA LYS A 93 -9.05 1.01 10.96
C LYS A 93 -9.74 2.33 10.61
N GLN A 94 -9.71 3.32 11.51
CA GLN A 94 -10.17 4.69 11.21
C GLN A 94 -9.45 5.26 9.99
N LEU A 95 -10.19 5.82 9.03
CA LEU A 95 -9.62 6.60 7.93
C LEU A 95 -8.84 7.81 8.49
N LEU A 96 -7.54 7.86 8.20
CA LEU A 96 -6.62 8.90 8.69
C LEU A 96 -6.26 9.91 7.59
N ILE A 97 -6.01 9.43 6.38
CA ILE A 97 -5.70 10.28 5.24
C ILE A 97 -6.53 9.79 4.07
N LYS A 98 -7.39 10.67 3.55
CA LYS A 98 -8.15 10.42 2.32
C LYS A 98 -7.39 11.06 1.16
N ARG A 99 -7.23 10.32 0.07
CA ARG A 99 -6.54 10.78 -1.13
C ARG A 99 -7.42 10.60 -2.36
N TRP A 100 -7.09 11.38 -3.37
CA TRP A 100 -7.52 11.20 -4.75
C TRP A 100 -6.27 11.29 -5.63
N GLY A 101 -5.66 10.16 -5.96
CA GLY A 101 -4.35 10.15 -6.62
C GLY A 101 -3.27 10.84 -5.79
N PHE A 102 -2.75 11.98 -6.28
CA PHE A 102 -1.71 12.75 -5.58
C PHE A 102 -2.27 13.79 -4.60
N ASP A 103 -3.56 14.08 -4.66
CA ASP A 103 -4.21 15.07 -3.81
C ASP A 103 -4.61 14.47 -2.46
N VAL A 104 -4.50 15.28 -1.41
CA VAL A 104 -4.93 14.94 -0.05
C VAL A 104 -6.23 15.66 0.25
N ASP A 105 -7.34 14.92 0.20
CA ASP A 105 -8.68 15.44 0.50
C ASP A 105 -8.87 15.68 1.99
N GLU A 106 -8.36 14.77 2.82
CA GLU A 106 -8.52 14.83 4.27
C GLU A 106 -7.27 14.35 5.00
N TYR A 107 -6.91 15.05 6.07
CA TYR A 107 -5.81 14.68 6.95
C TYR A 107 -6.24 14.76 8.41
N ARG A 108 -6.33 13.61 9.08
CA ARG A 108 -6.90 13.45 10.43
C ARG A 108 -5.88 13.02 11.49
N ILE A 109 -4.61 12.86 11.14
CA ILE A 109 -3.56 12.52 12.11
C ILE A 109 -3.31 13.72 13.02
N THR A 110 -3.28 13.50 14.34
CA THR A 110 -3.06 14.59 15.30
C THR A 110 -1.64 15.16 15.19
N LYS A 111 -1.44 16.36 15.75
CA LYS A 111 -0.11 17.01 15.81
C LYS A 111 0.96 16.14 16.47
N ASP A 112 0.57 15.31 17.43
CA ASP A 112 1.44 14.35 18.12
C ASP A 112 1.67 13.04 17.36
N LYS A 113 1.29 12.99 16.08
CA LYS A 113 1.35 11.80 15.21
C LYS A 113 0.58 10.61 15.78
N LYS A 114 -0.66 10.84 16.24
CA LYS A 114 -1.53 9.80 16.76
C LYS A 114 -2.83 9.68 15.95
N CYS A 115 -3.43 8.50 15.99
CA CYS A 115 -4.79 8.32 15.53
C CYS A 115 -5.75 9.11 16.46
N PRO A 116 -6.66 9.93 15.93
CA PRO A 116 -7.60 10.70 16.75
C PRO A 116 -8.65 9.80 17.43
N ASN A 117 -8.89 8.60 16.90
CA ASN A 117 -9.90 7.68 17.42
C ASN A 117 -9.36 6.77 18.54
N CYS A 118 -8.18 6.14 18.36
CA CYS A 118 -7.65 5.17 19.34
C CYS A 118 -6.34 5.61 20.02
N GLY A 119 -5.81 6.79 19.70
CA GLY A 119 -4.60 7.33 20.31
C GLY A 119 -3.28 6.62 19.94
N VAL A 120 -3.33 5.55 19.14
CA VAL A 120 -2.11 4.83 18.72
C VAL A 120 -1.17 5.75 17.94
N LYS A 121 0.14 5.61 18.15
CA LYS A 121 1.15 6.34 17.38
C LYS A 121 1.19 5.86 15.94
N ILE A 122 1.18 6.81 15.01
CA ILE A 122 1.22 6.62 13.57
C ILE A 122 2.63 6.95 13.08
N ASN A 123 3.39 5.91 12.75
CA ASN A 123 4.76 6.01 12.26
C ASN A 123 4.78 6.23 10.73
N MET A 124 4.23 7.36 10.27
CA MET A 124 4.39 7.82 8.88
C MET A 124 5.28 9.05 8.83
N VAL A 125 6.07 9.14 7.76
CA VAL A 125 6.86 10.32 7.43
C VAL A 125 6.03 11.15 6.46
N ASN A 126 5.82 12.43 6.77
CA ASN A 126 5.19 13.35 5.84
C ASN A 126 6.26 13.82 4.86
N SER A 127 5.98 13.70 3.56
CA SER A 127 6.66 14.51 2.55
C SER A 127 6.06 15.91 2.64
N THR A 128 6.78 16.82 3.30
CA THR A 128 6.50 18.26 3.29
C THR A 128 6.51 18.82 1.88
#